data_AF-A0A941AHA4-F1
#
_entry.id   AF-A0A941AHA4-F1
#
_cell.length_a   1.000
_cell.length_b   1.000
_cell.length_c   1.000
_cell.angle_alpha   90.00
_cell.angle_beta   90.00
_cell.angle_gamma   90.00
#
_symmetry.space_group_name_H-M   'P 1'
#
loop_
_entity.id
_entity.type
_entity.pdbx_description
1 polymer ?
#
loop_
_entity_poly.entity_id
_entity_poly.type
_entity_poly.pdbx_seq_one_letter_code
_entity_poly.pdbx_strand_id
1 'polypeptide(L)'
;MTVGWTELFVLIVVGVLLICLVGFIAVRAGARPSDPLSWRSPGWVPPISVDVQDRVRELYAANRKVEAIKLLRQETGIGLAQAKSLADAIGSGAPLPMPTGAVHQADLATRARELMAAGRTEQAVFLVRGETGMGQAEAEAFIGAL
;
A
#
# COMPACT_ATOMS: atom_id res chain seq x y z
N MET A 1 -26.43 47.54 24.27
CA MET A 1 -26.77 46.11 24.09
C MET A 1 -25.77 45.33 24.92
N THR A 2 -26.13 45.02 26.16
CA THR A 2 -25.28 44.33 27.13
C THR A 2 -25.29 42.84 26.81
N VAL A 3 -24.18 42.29 26.32
CA VAL A 3 -24.02 40.85 26.14
C VAL A 3 -24.26 40.19 27.49
N GLY A 4 -25.32 39.39 27.58
CA GLY A 4 -25.71 38.76 28.84
C GLY A 4 -24.66 37.75 29.27
N TRP A 5 -24.47 37.56 30.57
CA TRP A 5 -23.55 36.54 31.11
C TRP A 5 -23.83 35.15 30.49
N THR A 6 -25.08 34.86 30.17
CA THR A 6 -25.53 33.66 29.47
C THR A 6 -24.94 33.51 28.06
N GLU A 7 -24.88 34.58 27.27
CA GLU A 7 -24.31 34.56 25.91
C GLU A 7 -22.80 34.33 25.96
N LEU A 8 -22.12 34.91 26.95
CA LEU A 8 -20.70 34.70 27.18
C LEU A 8 -20.41 33.23 27.55
N PHE A 9 -21.24 32.61 28.41
CA PHE A 9 -21.12 31.19 28.71
C PHE A 9 -21.37 30.29 27.49
N VAL A 10 -22.40 30.60 26.69
CA VAL A 10 -22.70 29.84 25.47
C VAL A 10 -21.54 29.90 24.48
N LEU A 11 -20.95 31.09 24.27
CA LEU A 11 -19.80 31.25 23.38
C LEU A 11 -18.56 30.50 23.87
N ILE A 12 -18.29 30.50 25.18
CA ILE A 12 -17.18 29.74 25.77
C ILE A 12 -17.39 28.23 25.56
N VAL A 13 -18.60 27.72 25.84
CA VAL A 13 -18.91 26.29 25.68
C VAL A 13 -18.81 25.87 24.21
N VAL A 14 -19.33 26.67 23.28
CA VAL A 14 -19.24 26.40 21.85
C VAL A 14 -17.79 26.46 21.35
N GLY A 15 -17.01 27.43 21.84
CA GLY A 15 -15.59 27.55 21.52
C GLY A 15 -14.77 26.35 22.03
N VAL A 16 -15.02 25.91 23.27
CA VAL A 16 -14.39 24.72 23.85
C VAL A 16 -14.81 23.47 23.08
N LEU A 17 -16.08 23.34 22.70
CA LEU A 17 -16.56 22.23 21.86
C LEU A 17 -15.87 22.22 20.49
N LEU A 18 -15.72 23.37 19.85
CA LEU A 18 -15.01 23.49 18.57
C LEU A 18 -13.51 23.15 18.71
N ILE A 19 -12.86 23.63 19.78
CA ILE A 19 -11.44 23.32 20.06
C ILE A 19 -11.27 21.83 20.36
N CYS A 20 -12.14 21.23 21.15
CA CYS A 20 -12.15 19.79 21.42
C CYS A 20 -12.44 18.99 20.14
N LEU A 21 -13.34 19.44 19.28
CA LEU A 21 -13.64 18.80 18.00
C LEU A 21 -12.43 18.85 17.06
N VAL A 22 -11.81 20.01 16.90
CA VAL A 22 -10.61 20.21 16.07
C VAL A 22 -9.42 19.42 16.62
N GLY A 23 -9.22 19.45 17.94
CA GLY A 23 -8.21 18.65 18.63
C GLY A 23 -8.44 17.15 18.47
N PHE A 24 -9.68 16.69 18.57
CA PHE A 24 -10.04 15.28 18.40
C PHE A 24 -9.84 14.80 16.96
N ILE A 25 -10.16 15.64 15.97
CA ILE A 25 -9.88 15.37 14.55
C ILE A 25 -8.36 15.31 14.31
N ALA A 26 -7.59 16.22 14.91
CA ALA A 26 -6.13 16.25 14.81
C ALA A 26 -5.47 15.01 15.46
N VAL A 27 -5.95 14.58 16.63
CA VAL A 27 -5.47 13.36 17.32
C VAL A 27 -5.82 12.11 16.52
N ARG A 28 -7.00 12.04 15.86
CA ARG A 28 -7.35 10.92 14.99
C ARG A 28 -6.58 10.89 13.65
N ALA A 29 -6.02 12.01 13.22
CA ALA A 29 -5.16 12.10 12.03
C ALA A 29 -3.66 11.88 12.35
N GLY A 30 -3.31 11.88 13.65
CA GLY A 30 -1.94 11.86 14.16
C GLY A 30 -1.34 10.47 14.35
N ALA A 31 -1.20 9.72 13.26
CA ALA A 31 -0.16 8.70 13.18
C ALA A 31 0.43 8.76 11.77
N ARG A 32 1.31 9.77 11.56
CA ARG A 32 2.22 9.82 10.42
C ARG A 32 3.56 9.21 10.87
N PRO A 33 3.75 7.88 10.85
CA PRO A 33 5.06 7.35 10.59
C PRO A 33 5.35 7.66 9.11
N SER A 34 6.09 8.74 8.90
CA SER A 34 6.86 8.95 7.70
C SER A 34 7.87 7.82 7.60
N ASP A 35 7.52 6.77 6.88
CA ASP A 35 8.51 5.85 6.31
C ASP A 35 8.97 6.48 4.97
N PRO A 36 10.17 7.08 4.91
CA PRO A 36 10.59 7.85 3.74
C PRO A 36 10.95 6.95 2.54
N LEU A 37 11.01 5.63 2.71
CA LEU A 37 11.62 4.72 1.75
C LEU A 37 10.67 3.68 1.13
N SER A 38 9.48 3.42 1.69
CA SER A 38 8.57 2.37 1.17
C SER A 38 7.77 2.79 -0.08
N TRP A 39 7.73 4.08 -0.42
CA TRP A 39 7.07 4.57 -1.64
C TRP A 39 7.82 4.18 -2.94
N ARG A 40 9.05 3.67 -2.82
CA ARG A 40 9.90 3.25 -3.95
C ARG A 40 9.93 1.74 -4.20
N SER A 41 9.11 0.95 -3.53
CA SER A 41 9.02 -0.50 -3.82
C SER A 41 7.83 -0.75 -4.77
N PRO A 42 8.06 -0.81 -6.10
CA PRO A 42 7.02 -1.23 -7.03
C PRO A 42 6.72 -2.71 -6.80
N GLY A 43 5.47 -3.02 -6.44
CA GLY A 43 4.91 -4.37 -6.56
C GLY A 43 4.92 -5.27 -5.32
N TRP A 44 5.29 -4.79 -4.13
CA TRP A 44 5.10 -5.61 -2.92
C TRP A 44 3.68 -5.45 -2.38
N VAL A 45 2.82 -6.43 -2.66
CA VAL A 45 1.54 -6.61 -1.96
C VAL A 45 1.77 -7.69 -0.91
N PRO A 46 1.63 -7.39 0.39
CA PRO A 46 1.77 -8.39 1.44
C PRO A 46 0.70 -9.48 1.25
N PRO A 47 1.00 -10.74 1.62
CA PRO A 47 0.00 -11.81 1.59
C PRO A 47 -1.12 -11.48 2.61
N ILE A 48 -2.31 -11.14 2.10
CA ILE A 48 -3.48 -10.82 2.91
C ILE A 48 -4.41 -12.03 2.94
N SER A 49 -4.83 -12.45 4.13
CA SER A 49 -5.79 -13.54 4.27
C SER A 49 -7.13 -13.22 3.60
N VAL A 50 -7.84 -14.27 3.19
CA VAL A 50 -9.17 -14.14 2.58
C VAL A 50 -10.16 -13.44 3.51
N ASP A 51 -10.08 -13.72 4.81
CA ASP A 51 -10.93 -13.09 5.84
C ASP A 51 -10.75 -11.57 5.90
N VAL A 52 -9.51 -11.09 5.79
CA VAL A 52 -9.21 -9.65 5.80
C VAL A 52 -9.72 -8.99 4.51
N GLN A 53 -9.64 -9.68 3.37
CA GLN A 53 -10.20 -9.17 2.11
C GLN A 53 -11.72 -9.03 2.19
N ASP A 54 -12.41 -10.03 2.73
CA ASP A 54 -13.87 -9.99 2.92
C ASP A 54 -14.27 -8.85 3.86
N ARG A 55 -13.53 -8.68 4.96
CA ARG A 55 -13.79 -7.60 5.90
C ARG A 55 -13.57 -6.22 5.29
N VAL A 56 -12.57 -6.07 4.43
CA VAL A 56 -12.34 -4.84 3.66
C VAL A 56 -13.50 -4.57 2.69
N ARG A 57 -14.02 -5.60 2.00
CA ARG A 57 -15.19 -5.47 1.11
C ARG A 57 -16.43 -5.03 1.87
N GLU A 58 -16.72 -5.65 3.02
CA GLU A 58 -17.84 -5.27 3.89
C GLU A 58 -17.74 -3.81 4.34
N LEU A 59 -16.54 -3.38 4.76
CA LEU A 59 -16.29 -1.99 5.17
C LEU A 59 -16.44 -1.02 4.00
N TYR A 60 -16.06 -1.42 2.78
CA TYR A 60 -16.30 -0.63 1.58
C TYR A 60 -17.78 -0.52 1.22
N ALA A 61 -18.52 -1.62 1.29
CA ALA A 61 -19.97 -1.64 1.06
C ALA A 61 -20.73 -0.78 2.09
N ALA A 62 -20.26 -0.76 3.34
CA ALA A 62 -20.77 0.12 4.40
C ALA A 62 -20.28 1.58 4.30
N ASN A 63 -19.58 1.95 3.22
CA ASN A 63 -18.99 3.28 2.99
C ASN A 63 -17.98 3.74 4.07
N ARG A 64 -17.41 2.78 4.82
CA ARG A 64 -16.42 2.97 5.90
C ARG A 64 -14.98 2.80 5.38
N LYS A 65 -14.64 3.48 4.29
CA LYS A 65 -13.34 3.34 3.60
C LYS A 65 -12.12 3.59 4.50
N VAL A 66 -12.23 4.57 5.42
CA VAL A 66 -11.15 4.90 6.36
C VAL A 66 -10.84 3.72 7.29
N GLU A 67 -11.85 2.92 7.65
CA GLU A 67 -11.69 1.78 8.55
C GLU A 67 -11.09 0.58 7.82
N ALA A 68 -11.46 0.36 6.55
CA ALA A 68 -10.81 -0.62 5.69
C ALA A 68 -9.31 -0.35 5.53
N ILE A 69 -8.93 0.92 5.31
CA ILE A 69 -7.52 1.33 5.23
C ILE A 69 -6.80 1.10 6.56
N LYS A 70 -7.46 1.38 7.70
CA LYS A 70 -6.88 1.12 9.03
C LYS A 70 -6.65 -0.37 9.28
N LEU A 71 -7.62 -1.21 8.94
CA LEU A 71 -7.52 -2.66 9.07
C LEU A 71 -6.32 -3.19 8.28
N LEU A 72 -6.19 -2.79 7.01
CA LEU A 72 -5.05 -3.19 6.18
C LEU A 72 -3.71 -2.75 6.76
N ARG A 73 -3.62 -1.52 7.28
CA ARG A 73 -2.37 -1.06 7.93
C ARG A 73 -2.03 -1.83 9.20
N GLN A 74 -3.03 -2.26 9.97
CA GLN A 74 -2.82 -3.04 11.19
C GLN A 74 -2.34 -4.46 10.87
N GLU A 75 -2.97 -5.10 9.88
CA GLU A 75 -2.65 -6.47 9.48
C GLU A 75 -1.32 -6.58 8.72
N THR A 76 -0.97 -5.57 7.92
CA THR A 76 0.15 -5.68 6.97
C THR A 76 1.31 -4.73 7.24
N GLY A 77 1.13 -3.73 8.12
CA GLY A 77 2.16 -2.73 8.42
C GLY A 77 2.46 -1.73 7.29
N ILE A 78 1.73 -1.76 6.16
CA ILE A 78 2.02 -0.92 5.00
C ILE A 78 1.73 0.57 5.23
N GLY A 79 2.39 1.40 4.42
CA GLY A 79 2.20 2.85 4.42
C GLY A 79 0.78 3.26 4.01
N LEU A 80 0.33 4.44 4.44
CA LEU A 80 -1.04 4.92 4.22
C LEU A 80 -1.47 4.93 2.74
N ALA A 81 -0.60 5.34 1.82
CA ALA A 81 -0.94 5.39 0.40
C ALA A 81 -1.01 3.98 -0.21
N GLN A 82 -0.17 3.04 0.24
CA GLN A 82 -0.27 1.63 -0.17
C GLN A 82 -1.55 1.00 0.36
N ALA A 83 -1.88 1.21 1.64
CA ALA A 83 -3.12 0.73 2.24
C ALA A 83 -4.35 1.29 1.53
N LYS A 84 -4.33 2.57 1.15
CA LYS A 84 -5.39 3.17 0.33
C LYS A 84 -5.51 2.46 -1.02
N SER A 85 -4.41 2.34 -1.76
CA SER A 85 -4.42 1.72 -3.09
C SER A 85 -4.92 0.28 -3.04
N LEU A 86 -4.52 -0.47 -2.02
CA LEU A 86 -4.93 -1.86 -1.80
C LEU A 86 -6.40 -1.96 -1.38
N ALA A 87 -6.87 -1.08 -0.49
CA ALA A 87 -8.26 -1.03 -0.07
C ALA A 87 -9.18 -0.68 -1.25
N ASP A 88 -8.79 0.31 -2.06
CA ASP A 88 -9.52 0.70 -3.26
C ASP A 88 -9.57 -0.46 -4.26
N ALA A 89 -8.49 -1.21 -4.43
CA ALA A 89 -8.48 -2.37 -5.32
C ALA A 89 -9.41 -3.50 -4.83
N ILE A 90 -9.35 -3.85 -3.53
CA ILE A 90 -10.23 -4.89 -2.95
C ILE A 90 -11.70 -4.46 -2.98
N GLY A 91 -11.98 -3.19 -2.65
CA GLY A 91 -13.33 -2.68 -2.47
C GLY A 91 -14.05 -2.26 -3.76
N SER A 92 -13.32 -1.86 -4.80
CA SER A 92 -13.92 -1.54 -6.11
C SER A 92 -14.13 -2.75 -7.01
N GLY A 93 -13.64 -3.93 -6.61
CA GLY A 93 -13.61 -5.11 -7.48
C GLY A 93 -12.72 -4.93 -8.71
N ALA A 94 -11.92 -3.85 -8.76
CA ALA A 94 -10.86 -3.72 -9.73
C ALA A 94 -9.90 -4.91 -9.56
N PRO A 95 -9.25 -5.37 -10.65
CA PRO A 95 -8.16 -6.32 -10.52
C PRO A 95 -7.22 -5.79 -9.44
N LEU A 96 -6.97 -6.60 -8.40
CA LEU A 96 -5.92 -6.29 -7.43
C LEU A 96 -4.71 -5.86 -8.25
N PRO A 97 -4.02 -4.75 -7.90
CA PRO A 97 -2.80 -4.38 -8.58
C PRO A 97 -1.90 -5.61 -8.51
N MET A 98 -1.84 -6.32 -9.63
CA MET A 98 -0.93 -7.43 -9.80
C MET A 98 0.44 -6.86 -9.47
N PRO A 99 1.32 -7.61 -8.79
CA PRO A 99 2.67 -7.16 -8.57
C PRO A 99 3.17 -6.65 -9.91
N THR A 100 3.42 -5.35 -10.07
CA THR A 100 3.96 -4.83 -11.34
C THR A 100 5.31 -5.50 -11.61
N GLY A 101 5.97 -5.96 -10.54
CA GLY A 101 7.08 -6.91 -10.57
C GLY A 101 6.77 -8.22 -11.27
N ALA A 102 5.57 -8.82 -11.16
CA ALA A 102 5.21 -10.05 -11.89
C ALA A 102 5.11 -9.82 -13.40
N VAL A 103 4.64 -8.65 -13.85
CA VAL A 103 4.63 -8.28 -15.28
C VAL A 103 6.06 -8.06 -15.78
N HIS A 104 6.87 -7.31 -15.03
CA HIS A 104 8.28 -7.08 -15.37
C HIS A 104 9.10 -8.38 -15.31
N GLN A 105 8.79 -9.27 -14.37
CA GLN A 105 9.42 -10.58 -14.21
C GLN A 105 9.01 -11.55 -15.33
N ALA A 106 7.76 -11.50 -15.79
CA ALA A 106 7.30 -12.27 -16.95
C ALA A 106 7.99 -11.79 -18.24
N ASP A 107 8.13 -10.48 -18.43
CA ASP A 107 8.89 -9.90 -19.55
C ASP A 107 10.38 -10.27 -19.47
N LEU A 108 10.97 -10.25 -18.27
CA LEU A 108 12.37 -10.62 -18.02
C LEU A 108 12.59 -12.11 -18.29
N ALA A 109 11.71 -12.99 -17.80
CA ALA A 109 11.78 -14.42 -18.06
C ALA A 109 11.66 -14.73 -19.56
N THR A 110 10.79 -14.03 -20.27
CA THR A 110 10.64 -14.17 -21.73
C THR A 110 11.94 -13.81 -22.46
N ARG A 111 12.52 -12.64 -22.17
CA ARG A 111 13.82 -12.21 -22.74
C ARG A 111 14.95 -13.16 -22.35
N ALA A 112 14.97 -13.67 -21.13
CA ALA A 112 15.96 -14.65 -20.67
C ALA A 112 15.87 -15.96 -21.46
N ARG A 113 14.65 -16.48 -21.73
CA ARG A 113 14.46 -17.66 -22.58
C ARG A 113 14.93 -17.45 -24.01
N GLU A 114 14.63 -16.29 -24.59
CA GLU A 114 15.08 -15.96 -25.95
C GLU A 114 16.61 -15.96 -26.05
N LEU A 115 17.30 -15.39 -25.06
CA LEU A 115 18.76 -15.40 -24.98
C LEU A 115 19.31 -16.82 -24.80
N MET A 116 18.68 -17.66 -23.98
CA MET A 116 19.05 -19.07 -23.83
C MET A 116 18.87 -19.86 -25.13
N ALA A 117 17.75 -19.67 -25.83
CA ALA A 117 17.46 -20.31 -27.11
C ALA A 117 18.48 -19.90 -28.20
N ALA A 118 19.02 -18.68 -28.11
CA ALA A 118 20.09 -18.20 -28.97
C ALA A 118 21.50 -18.67 -28.54
N GLY A 119 21.62 -19.50 -27.50
CA GLY A 119 22.90 -19.98 -26.95
C GLY A 119 23.69 -18.93 -26.17
N ARG A 120 23.06 -17.81 -25.79
CA ARG A 120 23.69 -16.65 -25.12
C ARG A 120 23.41 -16.65 -23.62
N THR A 121 23.67 -17.76 -22.94
CA THR A 121 23.35 -17.96 -21.53
C THR A 121 24.01 -16.94 -20.61
N GLU A 122 25.25 -16.54 -20.88
CA GLU A 122 25.94 -15.49 -20.11
C GLU A 122 25.21 -14.13 -20.17
N GLN A 123 24.64 -13.79 -21.34
CA GLN A 123 23.89 -12.54 -21.51
C GLN A 123 22.56 -12.60 -20.78
N ALA A 124 21.92 -13.77 -20.72
CA ALA A 124 20.73 -13.98 -19.91
C ALA A 124 21.03 -13.79 -18.41
N VAL A 125 22.15 -14.38 -17.91
CA VAL A 125 22.60 -14.20 -16.52
C VAL A 125 22.84 -12.72 -16.23
N PHE A 126 23.55 -12.03 -17.12
CA PHE A 126 23.81 -10.60 -16.96
C PHE A 126 22.53 -9.75 -16.93
N LEU A 127 21.58 -10.04 -17.81
CA LEU A 127 20.27 -9.36 -17.86
C LEU A 127 19.51 -9.54 -16.53
N VAL A 128 19.42 -10.78 -16.03
CA VAL A 128 18.74 -11.07 -14.76
C VAL A 128 19.41 -10.31 -13.62
N ARG A 129 20.75 -10.34 -13.52
CA ARG A 129 21.50 -9.63 -12.48
C ARG A 129 21.31 -8.12 -12.55
N GLY A 130 21.32 -7.55 -13.75
CA GLY A 130 21.18 -6.11 -13.96
C GLY A 130 19.81 -5.57 -13.55
N GLU A 131 18.74 -6.31 -13.84
CA GLU A 131 17.36 -5.89 -13.60
C GLU A 131 16.87 -6.24 -12.18
N THR A 132 17.37 -7.32 -11.57
CA THR A 132 16.92 -7.80 -10.25
C THR A 132 17.87 -7.47 -9.11
N GLY A 133 19.15 -7.20 -9.40
CA GLY A 133 20.21 -7.06 -8.40
C GLY A 133 20.74 -8.39 -7.83
N MET A 134 20.31 -9.54 -8.36
CA MET A 134 20.75 -10.87 -7.91
C MET A 134 22.27 -11.09 -8.03
N GLY A 135 22.80 -11.93 -7.14
CA GLY A 135 24.16 -12.44 -7.23
C GLY A 135 24.35 -13.42 -8.39
N GLN A 136 25.60 -13.72 -8.76
CA GLN A 136 25.93 -14.65 -9.86
C GLN A 136 25.24 -16.02 -9.71
N ALA A 137 25.43 -16.67 -8.56
CA ALA A 137 24.87 -17.99 -8.29
C ALA A 137 23.33 -17.99 -8.25
N GLU A 138 22.74 -16.88 -7.78
CA GLU A 138 21.28 -16.74 -7.67
C GLU A 138 20.64 -16.53 -9.05
N ALA A 139 21.29 -15.76 -9.93
CA ALA A 139 20.86 -15.56 -11.30
C ALA A 139 21.02 -16.83 -12.16
N GLU A 140 22.10 -17.61 -11.95
CA GLU A 140 22.26 -18.91 -12.60
C GLU A 140 21.17 -19.90 -12.16
N ALA A 141 20.85 -19.94 -10.86
CA ALA A 141 19.76 -20.75 -10.35
C ALA A 141 18.39 -20.33 -10.92
N PHE A 142 18.14 -19.03 -11.03
CA PHE A 142 16.93 -18.51 -11.66
C PHE A 142 16.78 -18.95 -13.12
N ILE A 143 17.86 -18.89 -13.89
CA ILE A 143 17.90 -19.33 -15.29
C ILE A 143 17.75 -20.84 -15.41
N GLY A 144 18.36 -21.61 -14.51
CA GLY A 144 18.21 -23.06 -14.47
C GLY A 144 16.80 -23.53 -14.15
N ALA A 145 15.96 -22.68 -13.55
CA ALA A 145 14.57 -22.96 -13.22
C ALA A 145 13.57 -22.60 -14.34
N LEU A 146 14.05 -22.10 -15.48
CA LEU A 146 13.27 -21.31 -16.45
C LEU A 146 13.01 -22.04 -17.77
#